data_AF-A0A1W9UES6-F1
#
_entry.id   AF-A0A1W9UES6-F1
#
_cell.length_a   1.000
_cell.length_b   1.000
_cell.length_c   1.000
_cell.angle_alpha   90.00
_cell.angle_beta   90.00
_cell.angle_gamma   90.00
#
_symmetry.space_group_name_H-M   'P 1'
#
loop_
_entity.id
_entity.type
_entity.pdbx_description
1 polymer ?
#
loop_
_entity_poly.entity_id
_entity_poly.type
_entity_poly.pdbx_seq_one_letter_code
_entity_poly.pdbx_strand_id
1 'polypeptide(L)'
;MQQELRLHGHIDDTVEYFVTVAAHDAENCHFYERDGDALRIFSPGNEMRLGSSGLTHWGNGGSFCEYMYGIDQPLADLIKPEVKNRLVLFGAGYKDGGELVFSDDTMGTISYETIFAEGHAIANCFFFVTGSIYGALKTQQEGLLLLLGRLLKRTPRVGDADDASLVDELAGLLGHKSHFYLIRLINKKHKAYYDLFQKLYFTYRNIPDSAYENLQVLAQRLGIGALQQQRIRIAVMYAHRDNRPVVDEYRDILIACHHDGTITRAENARLTRLKTLATRNKIPAKLFAPLDDNLKYEKMVDQEQDYIADTREILSSLLSRNQSLDQAINRDDMLRLLFAKRRAMHNRDYLFDQILLETSKVCDEQVHRGADVALLERMNTIIEYFDHYENSATEINNLAFMVGVRIDEHMIYAIQRSFKALERLEKNLFNQLLFDDLLVNRFMGVYGRRKIVALQHGLHAGHDMAKILMRLRHVSSDEATYGQLLTIVQELLKNKYSQTLNWECRVMFRRDVEARLQLQGISYDPFPDQIFCEVMINVEKELFYLQQLLPKIIAEKHYNLRDDFLLNSGLDRFYIEELEHEYLLRHGLEGLTLEQVGIDN
;
A
#
# COMPACT_ATOMS: atom_id res chain seq x y z
N MET A 1 26.38 -36.10 3.56
CA MET A 1 26.29 -34.93 2.68
C MET A 1 25.07 -35.15 1.78
N GLN A 2 24.17 -34.19 1.65
CA GLN A 2 23.08 -34.28 0.66
C GLN A 2 23.64 -33.88 -0.71
N GLN A 3 23.19 -34.56 -1.77
CA GLN A 3 23.50 -34.25 -3.16
C GLN A 3 22.30 -33.54 -3.79
N GLU A 4 22.57 -32.58 -4.67
CA GLU A 4 21.55 -31.85 -5.42
C GLU A 4 21.74 -32.06 -6.93
N LEU A 5 20.66 -32.41 -7.62
CA LEU A 5 20.60 -32.39 -9.08
C LEU A 5 19.71 -31.24 -9.53
N ARG A 6 20.20 -30.44 -10.47
CA ARG A 6 19.48 -29.28 -11.02
C ARG A 6 19.32 -29.41 -12.52
N LEU A 7 18.08 -29.24 -12.97
CA LEU A 7 17.72 -29.15 -14.38
C LEU A 7 17.12 -27.78 -14.62
N HIS A 8 17.62 -27.09 -15.64
CA HIS A 8 17.13 -25.79 -16.06
C HIS A 8 16.72 -25.86 -17.54
N GLY A 9 15.58 -25.25 -17.87
CA GLY A 9 15.16 -25.12 -19.25
C GLY A 9 14.01 -24.14 -19.45
N HIS A 10 13.49 -24.12 -20.67
CA HIS A 10 12.36 -23.27 -21.06
C HIS A 10 11.26 -24.14 -21.66
N ILE A 11 10.01 -23.86 -21.28
CA ILE A 11 8.84 -24.46 -21.93
C ILE A 11 8.59 -23.75 -23.26
N ASP A 12 8.61 -22.42 -23.24
CA ASP A 12 8.41 -21.56 -24.41
C ASP A 12 9.15 -20.22 -24.22
N ASP A 13 8.85 -19.22 -25.06
CA ASP A 13 9.40 -17.87 -24.94
C ASP A 13 8.93 -17.12 -23.69
N THR A 14 7.98 -17.66 -22.92
CA THR A 14 7.33 -16.99 -21.79
C THR A 14 7.68 -17.61 -20.44
N VAL A 15 7.79 -18.93 -20.33
CA VAL A 15 8.00 -19.66 -19.08
C VAL A 15 9.35 -20.37 -19.08
N GLU A 16 10.13 -20.07 -18.04
CA GLU A 16 11.37 -20.74 -17.67
C GLU A 16 11.10 -21.65 -16.47
N TYR A 17 11.78 -22.79 -16.38
CA TYR A 17 11.64 -23.72 -15.26
C TYR A 17 12.98 -24.15 -14.68
N PHE A 18 13.01 -24.31 -13.36
CA PHE A 18 14.10 -24.91 -12.61
C PHE A 18 13.55 -26.10 -11.83
N VAL A 19 14.19 -27.25 -11.98
CA VAL A 19 13.87 -28.47 -11.23
C VAL A 19 15.07 -28.82 -10.38
N THR A 20 14.89 -28.86 -9.07
CA THR A 20 15.91 -29.23 -8.11
C THR A 20 15.48 -30.48 -7.37
N VAL A 21 16.36 -31.48 -7.33
CA VAL A 21 16.15 -32.74 -6.60
C VAL A 21 17.21 -32.84 -5.53
N ALA A 22 16.79 -32.92 -4.27
CA ALA A 22 17.67 -33.14 -3.14
C ALA A 22 17.46 -34.52 -2.54
N ALA A 23 18.56 -35.29 -2.47
CA ALA A 23 18.58 -36.65 -1.93
C ALA A 23 19.97 -37.00 -1.38
N HIS A 24 20.06 -38.08 -0.59
CA HIS A 24 21.36 -38.58 -0.12
C HIS A 24 22.14 -39.33 -1.22
N ASP A 25 21.43 -39.82 -2.24
CA ASP A 25 21.96 -40.59 -3.38
C ASP A 25 21.29 -40.11 -4.68
N ALA A 26 21.49 -38.84 -5.01
CA ALA A 26 20.76 -38.18 -6.09
C ALA A 26 21.15 -38.73 -7.47
N GLU A 27 22.39 -39.18 -7.64
CA GLU A 27 22.93 -39.71 -8.91
C GLU A 27 22.16 -40.95 -9.43
N ASN A 28 21.57 -41.74 -8.53
CA ASN A 28 20.79 -42.94 -8.89
C ASN A 28 19.31 -42.65 -9.16
N CYS A 29 18.89 -41.38 -9.09
CA CYS A 29 17.51 -40.97 -9.30
C CYS A 29 17.30 -40.56 -10.76
N HIS A 30 16.83 -41.47 -11.62
CA HIS A 30 16.20 -41.06 -12.86
C HIS A 30 14.81 -40.49 -12.53
N PHE A 31 14.69 -39.17 -12.59
CA PHE A 31 13.49 -38.46 -12.16
C PHE A 31 12.77 -37.69 -13.26
N TYR A 32 13.30 -37.70 -14.49
CA TYR A 32 12.68 -36.98 -15.59
C TYR A 32 12.78 -37.72 -16.91
N GLU A 33 11.82 -37.44 -17.78
CA GLU A 33 11.72 -37.94 -19.15
C GLU A 33 11.26 -36.78 -20.04
N ARG A 34 11.89 -36.61 -21.19
CA ARG A 34 11.47 -35.61 -22.17
C ARG A 34 10.66 -36.30 -23.26
N ASP A 35 9.36 -36.01 -23.30
CA ASP A 35 8.41 -36.55 -24.27
C ASP A 35 8.00 -35.42 -25.24
N GLY A 36 8.72 -35.32 -26.36
CA GLY A 36 8.59 -34.23 -27.31
C GLY A 36 8.91 -32.86 -26.67
N ASP A 37 7.91 -31.97 -26.69
CA ASP A 37 7.97 -30.64 -26.09
C ASP A 37 7.54 -30.60 -24.62
N ALA A 38 7.21 -31.75 -24.02
CA ALA A 38 6.84 -31.85 -22.61
C ALA A 38 7.99 -32.41 -21.77
N LEU A 39 8.17 -31.84 -20.58
CA LEU A 39 9.04 -32.40 -19.55
C LEU A 39 8.20 -33.12 -18.50
N ARG A 40 8.42 -34.43 -18.37
CA ARG A 40 7.81 -35.26 -17.33
C ARG A 40 8.81 -35.43 -16.20
N ILE A 41 8.37 -35.20 -14.97
CA ILE A 41 9.15 -35.31 -13.74
C ILE A 41 8.38 -36.29 -12.85
N PHE A 42 9.03 -37.36 -12.38
CA PHE A 42 8.32 -38.44 -11.71
C PHE A 42 9.18 -39.13 -10.64
N SER A 43 8.48 -39.72 -9.69
CA SER A 43 9.00 -40.63 -8.68
C SER A 43 7.89 -41.61 -8.27
N PRO A 44 8.18 -42.67 -7.49
CA PRO A 44 7.13 -43.58 -7.01
C PRO A 44 5.94 -42.83 -6.37
N GLY A 45 4.77 -42.95 -7.00
CA GLY A 45 3.52 -42.35 -6.52
C GLY A 45 3.36 -40.84 -6.77
N ASN A 46 4.27 -40.20 -7.51
CA ASN A 46 4.19 -38.77 -7.82
C ASN A 46 4.61 -38.49 -9.27
N GLU A 47 3.89 -37.58 -9.92
CA GLU A 47 4.19 -37.15 -11.28
C GLU A 47 3.82 -35.69 -11.48
N MET A 48 4.69 -34.95 -12.17
CA MET A 48 4.44 -33.62 -12.68
C MET A 48 4.86 -33.53 -14.14
N ARG A 49 3.98 -33.05 -15.01
CA ARG A 49 4.25 -32.85 -16.43
C ARG A 49 4.13 -31.38 -16.78
N LEU A 50 5.24 -30.79 -17.23
CA LEU A 50 5.29 -29.46 -17.82
C LEU A 50 5.00 -29.60 -19.31
N GLY A 51 3.77 -29.28 -19.71
CA GLY A 51 3.34 -29.24 -21.11
C GLY A 51 3.43 -27.83 -21.71
N SER A 52 2.99 -27.68 -22.95
CA SER A 52 2.98 -26.37 -23.63
C SER A 52 1.92 -25.40 -23.10
N SER A 53 0.82 -25.92 -22.55
CA SER A 53 -0.30 -25.10 -22.04
C SER A 53 -0.35 -24.95 -20.52
N GLY A 54 0.34 -25.82 -19.78
CA GLY A 54 0.30 -25.81 -18.32
C GLY A 54 1.00 -26.98 -17.66
N LEU A 55 0.80 -27.06 -16.34
CA LEU A 55 1.30 -28.11 -15.45
C LEU A 55 0.19 -29.13 -15.20
N THR A 56 0.47 -30.41 -15.47
CA THR A 56 -0.33 -31.53 -14.96
C THR A 56 0.38 -32.11 -13.74
N HIS A 57 -0.36 -32.43 -12.68
CA HIS A 57 0.22 -33.01 -11.46
C HIS A 57 -0.60 -34.19 -10.95
N TRP A 58 0.07 -35.08 -10.23
CA TRP A 58 -0.50 -36.18 -9.46
C TRP A 58 0.45 -36.55 -8.31
N GLY A 59 -0.07 -36.87 -7.14
CA GLY A 59 0.71 -37.32 -5.99
C GLY A 59 0.46 -36.52 -4.70
N ASN A 60 1.43 -36.55 -3.78
CA ASN A 60 1.32 -36.00 -2.43
C ASN A 60 1.74 -34.52 -2.31
N GLY A 61 2.13 -33.91 -3.43
CA GLY A 61 2.72 -32.59 -3.48
C GLY A 61 1.76 -31.41 -3.30
N GLY A 62 2.29 -30.24 -3.59
CA GLY A 62 1.54 -28.98 -3.62
C GLY A 62 2.29 -27.86 -4.29
N SER A 63 1.74 -26.65 -4.19
CA SER A 63 2.34 -25.41 -4.65
C SER A 63 2.50 -24.42 -3.50
N PHE A 64 3.52 -23.57 -3.61
CA PHE A 64 3.71 -22.45 -2.70
C PHE A 64 4.37 -21.27 -3.41
N CYS A 65 4.04 -20.07 -2.95
CA CYS A 65 4.61 -18.82 -3.45
C CYS A 65 4.49 -17.73 -2.37
N GLU A 66 5.27 -16.66 -2.48
CA GLU A 66 5.07 -15.47 -1.65
C GLU A 66 3.68 -14.87 -1.91
N TYR A 67 3.04 -14.36 -0.86
CA TYR A 67 1.80 -13.59 -1.01
C TYR A 67 2.09 -12.33 -1.84
N MET A 68 1.19 -12.05 -2.79
CA MET A 68 1.24 -10.89 -3.67
C MET A 68 -0.09 -10.17 -3.62
N TYR A 69 -0.08 -8.85 -3.82
CA TYR A 69 -1.31 -8.08 -3.96
C TYR A 69 -2.27 -8.71 -4.99
N GLY A 70 -3.56 -8.72 -4.66
CA GLY A 70 -4.62 -9.30 -5.49
C GLY A 70 -4.79 -10.81 -5.35
N ILE A 71 -3.97 -11.49 -4.53
CA ILE A 71 -4.21 -12.87 -4.10
C ILE A 71 -5.00 -12.83 -2.80
N ASP A 72 -6.02 -13.67 -2.70
CA ASP A 72 -6.76 -13.85 -1.45
C ASP A 72 -5.85 -14.42 -0.36
N GLN A 73 -5.72 -13.70 0.74
CA GLN A 73 -4.93 -14.09 1.91
C GLN A 73 -5.91 -14.43 3.04
N PRO A 74 -6.03 -15.71 3.44
CA PRO A 74 -6.91 -16.11 4.53
C PRO A 74 -6.60 -15.34 5.81
N LEU A 75 -7.63 -14.96 6.57
CA LEU A 75 -7.48 -14.21 7.83
C LEU A 75 -6.52 -14.91 8.81
N ALA A 76 -6.56 -16.24 8.87
CA ALA A 76 -5.66 -17.06 9.70
C ALA A 76 -4.17 -16.95 9.35
N ASP A 77 -3.86 -16.59 8.10
CA ASP A 77 -2.51 -16.29 7.63
C ASP A 77 -2.19 -14.80 7.80
N LEU A 78 -3.15 -13.90 7.54
CA LEU A 78 -2.98 -12.45 7.66
C LEU A 78 -2.64 -11.99 9.10
N ILE A 79 -3.28 -12.58 10.11
CA ILE A 79 -3.08 -12.26 11.53
C ILE A 79 -1.66 -12.65 12.02
N LYS A 80 -0.98 -13.57 11.33
CA LYS A 80 0.33 -14.08 11.73
C LYS A 80 1.43 -13.37 10.94
N PRO A 81 2.13 -12.38 11.53
CA PRO A 81 3.10 -11.56 10.79
C PRO A 81 4.27 -12.39 10.23
N GLU A 82 4.56 -13.55 10.80
CA GLU A 82 5.58 -14.45 10.29
C GLU A 82 5.17 -15.27 9.05
N VAL A 83 3.88 -15.30 8.69
CA VAL A 83 3.38 -16.01 7.51
C VAL A 83 3.55 -15.13 6.27
N LYS A 84 4.38 -15.59 5.34
CA LYS A 84 4.77 -14.86 4.13
C LYS A 84 4.29 -15.53 2.84
N ASN A 85 4.04 -16.83 2.90
CA ASN A 85 3.81 -17.64 1.71
C ASN A 85 2.44 -18.30 1.73
N ARG A 86 1.80 -18.31 0.56
CA ARG A 86 0.64 -19.14 0.27
C ARG A 86 1.11 -20.57 0.05
N LEU A 87 0.45 -21.53 0.71
CA LEU A 87 0.68 -22.96 0.53
C LEU A 87 -0.64 -23.64 0.15
N VAL A 88 -0.64 -24.40 -0.94
CA VAL A 88 -1.78 -25.18 -1.42
C VAL A 88 -1.33 -26.61 -1.66
N LEU A 89 -1.92 -27.57 -0.95
CA LEU A 89 -1.70 -29.00 -1.22
C LEU A 89 -2.72 -29.48 -2.26
N PHE A 90 -2.30 -30.39 -3.16
CA PHE A 90 -3.20 -30.91 -4.18
C PHE A 90 -4.35 -31.70 -3.56
N GLY A 91 -5.57 -31.58 -4.09
CA GLY A 91 -6.73 -32.28 -3.52
C GLY A 91 -7.13 -31.83 -2.11
N ALA A 92 -6.56 -30.75 -1.58
CA ALA A 92 -6.95 -30.17 -0.29
C ALA A 92 -8.01 -29.07 -0.50
N GLY A 93 -9.04 -29.07 0.36
CA GLY A 93 -10.11 -28.07 0.36
C GLY A 93 -10.61 -27.78 1.76
N TYR A 94 -11.46 -26.75 1.91
CA TYR A 94 -12.10 -26.41 3.18
C TYR A 94 -13.57 -26.82 3.16
N LYS A 95 -14.07 -27.39 4.26
CA LYS A 95 -15.52 -27.56 4.50
C LYS A 95 -16.14 -26.25 5.01
N ASP A 96 -17.47 -26.17 5.01
CA ASP A 96 -18.25 -25.00 5.47
C ASP A 96 -17.93 -24.51 6.90
N GLY A 97 -17.24 -25.32 7.72
CA GLY A 97 -16.73 -24.96 9.04
C GLY A 97 -15.26 -24.53 9.12
N GLY A 98 -14.57 -24.37 7.98
CA GLY A 98 -13.15 -24.00 7.92
C GLY A 98 -12.17 -25.14 8.22
N GLU A 99 -12.66 -26.38 8.33
CA GLU A 99 -11.81 -27.57 8.51
C GLU A 99 -11.15 -27.97 7.18
N LEU A 100 -9.82 -28.17 7.21
CA LEU A 100 -9.06 -28.63 6.06
C LEU A 100 -9.32 -30.12 5.82
N VAL A 101 -9.70 -30.47 4.59
CA VAL A 101 -9.98 -31.84 4.18
C VAL A 101 -9.14 -32.20 2.98
N PHE A 102 -8.49 -33.35 3.06
CA PHE A 102 -7.76 -33.96 1.96
C PHE A 102 -8.64 -34.97 1.24
N SER A 103 -8.59 -34.92 -0.09
CA SER A 103 -9.18 -35.91 -0.99
C SER A 103 -8.08 -36.79 -1.60
N ASP A 104 -8.45 -38.01 -2.00
CA ASP A 104 -7.54 -38.88 -2.75
C ASP A 104 -7.43 -38.48 -4.23
N ASP A 105 -8.25 -37.52 -4.68
CA ASP A 105 -8.21 -36.94 -6.03
C ASP A 105 -7.23 -35.77 -6.06
N THR A 106 -5.95 -36.08 -6.20
CA THR A 106 -4.86 -35.10 -6.28
C THR A 106 -4.43 -34.83 -7.72
N MET A 107 -5.13 -35.41 -8.70
CA MET A 107 -4.84 -35.21 -10.12
C MET A 107 -5.43 -33.88 -10.59
N GLY A 108 -4.65 -33.09 -11.31
CA GLY A 108 -5.12 -31.81 -11.82
C GLY A 108 -4.29 -31.30 -12.99
N THR A 109 -4.87 -30.39 -13.75
CA THR A 109 -4.17 -29.62 -14.79
C THR A 109 -4.40 -28.14 -14.55
N ILE A 110 -3.32 -27.37 -14.46
CA ILE A 110 -3.34 -25.94 -14.18
C ILE A 110 -2.65 -25.22 -15.33
N SER A 111 -3.35 -24.29 -15.97
CA SER A 111 -2.76 -23.48 -17.06
C SER A 111 -1.69 -22.52 -16.52
N TYR A 112 -0.71 -22.16 -17.35
CA TYR A 112 0.29 -21.16 -16.93
C TYR A 112 -0.35 -19.80 -16.61
N GLU A 113 -1.39 -19.42 -17.35
CA GLU A 113 -2.14 -18.19 -17.06
C GLU A 113 -2.75 -18.22 -15.66
N THR A 114 -3.39 -19.33 -15.27
CA THR A 114 -3.95 -19.52 -13.92
C THR A 114 -2.86 -19.49 -12.86
N ILE A 115 -1.72 -20.17 -13.09
CA ILE A 115 -0.59 -20.21 -12.13
C ILE A 115 -0.10 -18.79 -11.80
N PHE A 116 0.11 -17.93 -12.80
CA PHE A 116 0.59 -16.56 -12.57
C PHE A 116 -0.54 -15.55 -12.25
N ALA A 117 -1.80 -15.92 -12.48
CA ALA A 117 -2.97 -15.13 -12.06
C ALA A 117 -3.30 -15.32 -10.58
N GLU A 118 -3.37 -16.56 -10.12
CA GLU A 118 -3.77 -16.89 -8.75
C GLU A 118 -2.57 -17.03 -7.81
N GLY A 119 -1.41 -17.42 -8.34
CA GLY A 119 -0.14 -17.43 -7.62
C GLY A 119 0.60 -16.10 -7.73
N HIS A 120 1.89 -16.13 -7.41
CA HIS A 120 2.76 -14.98 -7.55
C HIS A 120 2.99 -14.69 -9.05
N ALA A 121 2.92 -13.42 -9.47
CA ALA A 121 2.94 -13.08 -10.89
C ALA A 121 4.26 -13.44 -11.60
N ILE A 122 5.36 -13.60 -10.85
CA ILE A 122 6.70 -13.81 -11.42
C ILE A 122 7.17 -15.24 -11.27
N ALA A 123 7.00 -15.85 -10.10
CA ALA A 123 7.67 -17.09 -9.73
C ALA A 123 6.78 -17.93 -8.81
N ASN A 124 6.52 -19.18 -9.17
CA ASN A 124 5.72 -20.12 -8.37
C ASN A 124 6.47 -21.42 -8.19
N CYS A 125 6.46 -21.96 -6.97
CA CYS A 125 7.11 -23.21 -6.64
C CYS A 125 6.08 -24.34 -6.51
N PHE A 126 6.45 -25.51 -6.99
CA PHE A 126 5.71 -26.76 -6.85
C PHE A 126 6.65 -27.80 -6.25
N PHE A 127 6.12 -28.71 -5.45
CA PHE A 127 6.95 -29.73 -4.83
C PHE A 127 6.19 -31.03 -4.65
N PHE A 128 6.95 -32.11 -4.49
CA PHE A 128 6.46 -33.39 -3.98
C PHE A 128 7.61 -34.14 -3.30
N VAL A 129 7.28 -35.17 -2.52
CA VAL A 129 8.26 -35.91 -1.72
C VAL A 129 8.08 -37.40 -1.90
N THR A 130 9.18 -38.15 -1.90
CA THR A 130 9.15 -39.62 -1.92
C THR A 130 10.07 -40.20 -0.87
N GLY A 131 9.66 -41.30 -0.22
CA GLY A 131 10.49 -42.02 0.74
C GLY A 131 9.86 -42.05 2.13
N SER A 132 10.27 -41.15 3.03
CA SER A 132 10.00 -41.26 4.47
C SER A 132 8.54 -41.26 4.92
N ILE A 133 7.59 -40.89 4.06
CA ILE A 133 6.17 -40.83 4.38
C ILE A 133 5.43 -41.87 3.52
N TYR A 134 4.83 -42.85 4.19
CA TYR A 134 4.16 -44.00 3.56
C TYR A 134 2.67 -44.03 3.93
N GLY A 135 1.87 -44.71 3.13
CA GLY A 135 0.43 -44.87 3.34
C GLY A 135 -0.39 -44.31 2.19
N ALA A 136 -1.70 -44.14 2.41
CA ALA A 136 -2.60 -43.50 1.45
C ALA A 136 -2.18 -42.04 1.19
N LEU A 137 -2.54 -41.50 0.01
CA LEU A 137 -2.17 -40.13 -0.40
C LEU A 137 -2.56 -39.09 0.65
N LYS A 138 -3.79 -39.19 1.19
CA LYS A 138 -4.24 -38.35 2.30
C LYS A 138 -3.29 -38.37 3.51
N THR A 139 -2.88 -39.54 3.97
CA THR A 139 -1.94 -39.68 5.10
C THR A 139 -0.57 -39.09 4.76
N GLN A 140 -0.13 -39.23 3.51
CA GLN A 140 1.12 -38.62 3.07
C GLN A 140 1.05 -37.09 3.08
N GLN A 141 -0.05 -36.51 2.61
CA GLN A 141 -0.26 -35.06 2.58
C GLN A 141 -0.40 -34.46 3.98
N GLU A 142 -1.12 -35.14 4.89
CA GLU A 142 -1.20 -34.76 6.30
C GLU A 142 0.20 -34.78 6.95
N GLY A 143 0.98 -35.84 6.71
CA GLY A 143 2.36 -35.94 7.19
C GLY A 143 3.27 -34.84 6.62
N LEU A 144 3.13 -34.51 5.34
CA LEU A 144 3.86 -33.41 4.70
C LEU A 144 3.49 -32.05 5.27
N LEU A 145 2.21 -31.80 5.51
CA LEU A 145 1.74 -30.55 6.10
C LEU A 145 2.29 -30.38 7.53
N LEU A 146 2.31 -31.45 8.33
CA LEU A 146 2.87 -31.44 9.68
C LEU A 146 4.38 -31.18 9.71
N LEU A 147 5.13 -31.75 8.75
CA LEU A 147 6.58 -31.62 8.68
C LEU A 147 7.03 -30.29 8.06
N LEU A 148 6.48 -29.94 6.90
CA LEU A 148 6.96 -28.83 6.08
C LEU A 148 6.03 -27.61 6.12
N GLY A 149 4.76 -27.75 6.48
CA GLY A 149 3.76 -26.68 6.33
C GLY A 149 4.12 -25.39 7.07
N ARG A 150 4.61 -25.48 8.31
CA ARG A 150 5.06 -24.31 9.08
C ARG A 150 6.26 -23.62 8.42
N LEU A 151 7.21 -24.40 7.93
CA LEU A 151 8.41 -23.88 7.29
C LEU A 151 8.07 -23.21 5.96
N LEU A 152 7.33 -23.91 5.10
CA LEU A 152 6.89 -23.42 3.79
C LEU A 152 6.09 -22.13 3.90
N LYS A 153 5.23 -21.97 4.91
CA LYS A 153 4.47 -20.72 5.13
C LYS A 153 5.32 -19.53 5.60
N ARG A 154 6.50 -19.76 6.21
CA ARG A 154 7.25 -18.73 6.95
C ARG A 154 8.62 -18.41 6.37
N THR A 155 9.20 -19.30 5.57
CA THR A 155 10.55 -19.11 5.02
C THR A 155 10.59 -17.88 4.11
N PRO A 156 11.57 -16.97 4.28
CA PRO A 156 11.75 -15.84 3.37
C PRO A 156 12.45 -16.23 2.06
N ARG A 157 12.88 -17.48 1.92
CA ARG A 157 13.74 -17.94 0.81
C ARG A 157 12.98 -18.26 -0.47
N VAL A 158 11.64 -18.15 -0.48
CA VAL A 158 10.83 -18.40 -1.67
C VAL A 158 11.14 -17.38 -2.77
N GLY A 159 11.32 -16.10 -2.40
CA GLY A 159 11.69 -15.03 -3.32
C GLY A 159 13.15 -15.04 -3.79
N ASP A 160 14.01 -15.89 -3.23
CA ASP A 160 15.43 -15.93 -3.60
C ASP A 160 15.62 -16.39 -5.06
N ALA A 161 16.68 -15.89 -5.70
CA ALA A 161 17.03 -16.28 -7.06
C ALA A 161 17.61 -17.71 -7.16
N ASP A 162 18.19 -18.21 -6.07
CA ASP A 162 18.80 -19.54 -5.99
C ASP A 162 18.03 -20.43 -5.00
N ASP A 163 17.60 -21.59 -5.49
CA ASP A 163 16.85 -22.58 -4.71
C ASP A 163 17.72 -23.34 -3.70
N ALA A 164 19.06 -23.25 -3.77
CA ALA A 164 19.98 -23.99 -2.89
C ALA A 164 19.59 -23.91 -1.40
N SER A 165 19.46 -22.67 -0.93
CA SER A 165 19.19 -22.39 0.48
C SER A 165 17.80 -22.84 0.90
N LEU A 166 16.82 -22.74 0.00
CA LEU A 166 15.45 -23.19 0.27
C LEU A 166 15.39 -24.74 0.32
N VAL A 167 16.07 -25.39 -0.61
CA VAL A 167 16.11 -26.85 -0.73
C VAL A 167 16.86 -27.47 0.44
N ASP A 168 18.02 -26.93 0.85
CA ASP A 168 18.77 -27.39 2.02
C ASP A 168 17.92 -27.27 3.31
N GLU A 169 17.19 -26.17 3.47
CA GLU A 169 16.29 -25.95 4.61
C GLU A 169 15.14 -26.98 4.64
N LEU A 170 14.51 -27.25 3.48
CA LEU A 170 13.39 -28.19 3.37
C LEU A 170 13.84 -29.65 3.46
N ALA A 171 14.91 -30.01 2.77
CA ALA A 171 15.46 -31.37 2.76
C ALA A 171 16.08 -31.74 4.12
N GLY A 172 16.59 -30.77 4.88
CA GLY A 172 17.10 -30.98 6.24
C GLY A 172 16.03 -31.47 7.23
N LEU A 173 14.74 -31.16 6.99
CA LEU A 173 13.62 -31.66 7.81
C LEU A 173 13.13 -33.05 7.38
N LEU A 174 13.57 -33.54 6.21
CA LEU A 174 13.16 -34.82 5.66
C LEU A 174 14.16 -35.91 6.06
N GLY A 175 13.67 -37.12 6.36
CA GLY A 175 14.53 -38.23 6.77
C GLY A 175 15.53 -38.65 5.67
N HIS A 176 16.63 -39.31 6.03
CA HIS A 176 17.71 -39.70 5.11
C HIS A 176 17.31 -40.57 3.90
N LYS A 177 16.12 -41.17 3.92
CA LYS A 177 15.56 -41.96 2.81
C LYS A 177 14.63 -41.16 1.90
N SER A 178 14.55 -39.85 2.08
CA SER A 178 13.61 -38.98 1.37
C SER A 178 14.27 -38.30 0.19
N HIS A 179 13.48 -38.11 -0.85
CA HIS A 179 13.81 -37.34 -2.04
C HIS A 179 12.85 -36.17 -2.09
N PHE A 180 13.39 -34.95 -2.13
CA PHE A 180 12.62 -33.73 -2.27
C PHE A 180 12.75 -33.21 -3.69
N TYR A 181 11.61 -32.95 -4.32
CA TYR A 181 11.54 -32.41 -5.66
C TYR A 181 10.93 -31.01 -5.59
N LEU A 182 11.67 -30.01 -6.08
CA LEU A 182 11.23 -28.63 -6.20
C LEU A 182 11.21 -28.23 -7.68
N ILE A 183 10.09 -27.69 -8.13
CA ILE A 183 9.90 -27.18 -9.48
C ILE A 183 9.52 -25.70 -9.37
N ARG A 184 10.40 -24.81 -9.81
CA ARG A 184 10.14 -23.36 -9.86
C ARG A 184 9.83 -22.96 -11.29
N LEU A 185 8.67 -22.31 -11.49
CA LEU A 185 8.26 -21.74 -12.77
C LEU A 185 8.39 -20.22 -12.72
N ILE A 186 9.05 -19.63 -13.72
CA ILE A 186 9.28 -18.19 -13.83
C ILE A 186 8.67 -17.65 -15.13
N ASN A 187 7.86 -16.60 -15.01
CA ASN A 187 7.35 -15.86 -16.17
C ASN A 187 8.35 -14.79 -16.59
N LYS A 188 9.07 -15.04 -17.69
CA LYS A 188 10.12 -14.18 -18.23
C LYS A 188 9.62 -12.79 -18.59
N LYS A 189 8.40 -12.70 -19.14
CA LYS A 189 7.78 -11.43 -19.54
C LYS A 189 7.45 -10.58 -18.32
N HIS A 190 6.83 -11.16 -17.29
CA HIS A 190 6.52 -10.47 -16.05
C HIS A 190 7.77 -10.05 -15.29
N LYS A 191 8.80 -10.92 -15.26
CA LYS A 191 10.11 -10.62 -14.67
C LYS A 191 10.77 -9.41 -15.33
N ALA A 192 10.82 -9.37 -16.67
CA ALA A 192 11.40 -8.24 -17.39
C ALA A 192 10.69 -6.91 -17.10
N TYR A 193 9.36 -6.93 -16.96
CA TYR A 193 8.59 -5.75 -16.57
C TYR A 193 8.83 -5.36 -15.10
N TYR A 194 8.90 -6.33 -14.18
CA TYR A 194 9.27 -6.10 -12.78
C TYR A 194 10.63 -5.42 -12.67
N ASP A 195 11.66 -5.95 -13.33
CA ASP A 195 13.03 -5.43 -13.26
C ASP A 195 13.12 -3.98 -13.76
N LEU A 196 12.46 -3.67 -14.88
CA LEU A 196 12.41 -2.30 -15.41
C LEU A 196 11.66 -1.36 -14.46
N PHE A 197 10.49 -1.78 -13.97
CA PHE A 197 9.70 -0.95 -13.06
C PHE A 197 10.45 -0.68 -11.75
N GLN A 198 11.09 -1.72 -11.17
CA GLN A 198 11.91 -1.60 -9.97
C GLN A 198 13.05 -0.61 -10.18
N LYS A 199 13.79 -0.72 -11.28
CA LYS A 199 14.87 0.21 -11.61
C LYS A 199 14.38 1.65 -11.71
N LEU A 200 13.27 1.90 -12.44
CA LEU A 200 12.70 3.24 -12.60
C LEU A 200 12.16 3.80 -11.28
N TYR A 201 11.44 2.99 -10.51
CA TYR A 201 10.88 3.41 -9.23
C TYR A 201 11.97 3.74 -8.21
N PHE A 202 13.02 2.92 -8.12
CA PHE A 202 14.12 3.13 -7.18
C PHE A 202 15.02 4.31 -7.59
N THR A 203 15.08 4.64 -8.89
CA THR A 203 15.85 5.78 -9.38
C THR A 203 15.12 7.10 -9.19
N TYR A 204 13.84 7.18 -9.58
CA TYR A 204 13.13 8.45 -9.66
C TYR A 204 12.11 8.69 -8.54
N ARG A 205 11.55 7.63 -7.95
CA ARG A 205 10.35 7.61 -7.06
C ARG A 205 9.08 8.21 -7.70
N ASN A 206 9.19 9.32 -8.43
CA ASN A 206 8.25 9.84 -9.40
C ASN A 206 8.75 9.57 -10.83
N ILE A 207 8.28 8.47 -11.44
CA ILE A 207 8.73 8.07 -12.78
C ILE A 207 8.33 9.16 -13.80
N PRO A 208 9.28 9.77 -14.54
CA PRO A 208 8.98 10.76 -15.56
C PRO A 208 8.07 10.22 -16.67
N ASP A 209 7.25 11.08 -17.29
CA ASP A 209 6.29 10.67 -18.32
C ASP A 209 6.96 9.88 -19.47
N SER A 210 8.11 10.33 -19.97
CA SER A 210 8.87 9.63 -21.01
C SER A 210 9.37 8.24 -20.58
N ALA A 211 9.72 8.08 -19.30
CA ALA A 211 10.11 6.79 -18.74
C ALA A 211 8.91 5.88 -18.50
N TYR A 212 7.76 6.45 -18.16
CA TYR A 212 6.50 5.72 -18.00
C TYR A 212 5.95 5.24 -19.34
N GLU A 213 6.06 6.03 -20.40
CA GLU A 213 5.74 5.62 -21.78
C GLU A 213 6.55 4.40 -22.20
N ASN A 214 7.86 4.39 -21.93
CA ASN A 214 8.71 3.22 -22.18
C ASN A 214 8.22 1.96 -21.45
N LEU A 215 7.69 2.13 -20.23
CA LEU A 215 7.13 1.05 -19.44
C LEU A 215 5.81 0.52 -20.05
N GLN A 216 4.96 1.41 -20.54
CA GLN A 216 3.71 1.05 -21.24
C GLN A 216 3.99 0.33 -22.57
N VAL A 217 4.95 0.82 -23.36
CA VAL A 217 5.39 0.17 -24.60
C VAL A 217 5.94 -1.23 -24.31
N LEU A 218 6.73 -1.39 -23.24
CA LEU A 218 7.21 -2.71 -22.82
C LEU A 218 6.04 -3.64 -22.47
N ALA A 219 5.08 -3.17 -21.66
CA ALA A 219 3.95 -3.97 -21.24
C ALA A 219 3.09 -4.42 -22.44
N GLN A 220 2.84 -3.53 -23.40
CA GLN A 220 2.11 -3.85 -24.62
C GLN A 220 2.88 -4.85 -25.49
N ARG A 221 4.19 -4.66 -25.68
CA ARG A 221 5.05 -5.60 -26.42
C ARG A 221 5.07 -6.99 -25.81
N LEU A 222 5.07 -7.07 -24.48
CA LEU A 222 5.08 -8.33 -23.75
C LEU A 222 3.68 -8.94 -23.59
N GLY A 223 2.62 -8.19 -23.86
CA GLY A 223 1.23 -8.65 -23.73
C GLY A 223 0.76 -8.76 -22.27
N ILE A 224 1.26 -7.90 -21.37
CA ILE A 224 0.93 -7.96 -19.94
C ILE A 224 -0.37 -7.18 -19.69
N GLY A 225 -1.41 -7.84 -19.19
CA GLY A 225 -2.68 -7.20 -18.86
C GLY A 225 -2.59 -6.16 -17.73
N ALA A 226 -3.51 -5.19 -17.70
CA ALA A 226 -3.50 -4.09 -16.74
C ALA A 226 -3.53 -4.56 -15.27
N LEU A 227 -4.28 -5.62 -14.96
CA LEU A 227 -4.33 -6.21 -13.63
C LEU A 227 -2.95 -6.75 -13.20
N GLN A 228 -2.27 -7.49 -14.07
CA GLN A 228 -0.93 -8.03 -13.79
C GLN A 228 0.12 -6.93 -13.66
N GLN A 229 0.07 -5.92 -14.52
CA GLN A 229 0.92 -4.72 -14.38
C GLN A 229 0.74 -4.07 -13.01
N GLN A 230 -0.51 -3.93 -12.55
CA GLN A 230 -0.82 -3.37 -11.24
C GLN A 230 -0.26 -4.21 -10.10
N ARG A 231 -0.47 -5.53 -10.12
CA ARG A 231 0.06 -6.45 -9.10
C ARG A 231 1.58 -6.35 -9.00
N ILE A 232 2.27 -6.42 -10.14
CA ILE A 232 3.74 -6.32 -10.21
C ILE A 232 4.23 -4.96 -9.67
N ARG A 233 3.59 -3.86 -10.06
CA ARG A 233 3.94 -2.52 -9.56
C ARG A 233 3.79 -2.40 -8.05
N ILE A 234 2.68 -2.90 -7.51
CA ILE A 234 2.41 -2.86 -6.08
C ILE A 234 3.43 -3.70 -5.30
N ALA A 235 3.82 -4.88 -5.80
CA ALA A 235 4.86 -5.71 -5.18
C ALA A 235 6.20 -4.97 -5.10
N VAL A 236 6.63 -4.32 -6.19
CA VAL A 236 7.86 -3.49 -6.19
C VAL A 236 7.76 -2.33 -5.20
N MET A 237 6.62 -1.64 -5.16
CA MET A 237 6.41 -0.51 -4.25
C MET A 237 6.42 -0.95 -2.79
N TYR A 238 5.81 -2.08 -2.44
CA TYR A 238 5.84 -2.63 -1.09
C TYR A 238 7.27 -3.07 -0.69
N ALA A 239 8.02 -3.68 -1.62
CA ALA A 239 9.40 -4.10 -1.36
C ALA A 239 10.40 -2.94 -1.15
N HIS A 240 10.00 -1.70 -1.39
CA HIS A 240 10.86 -0.53 -1.17
C HIS A 240 11.13 -0.30 0.33
N ARG A 241 12.39 -0.03 0.68
CA ARG A 241 12.85 0.10 2.08
C ARG A 241 12.08 1.11 2.93
N ASP A 242 11.59 2.19 2.31
CA ASP A 242 10.86 3.25 3.02
C ASP A 242 9.35 2.97 3.13
N ASN A 243 8.84 2.02 2.33
CA ASN A 243 7.40 1.74 2.26
C ASN A 243 7.01 0.54 3.13
N ARG A 244 7.86 -0.50 3.14
CA ARG A 244 7.60 -1.73 3.88
C ARG A 244 7.32 -1.49 5.38
N PRO A 245 8.12 -0.70 6.13
CA PRO A 245 7.87 -0.48 7.55
C PRO A 245 6.52 0.21 7.79
N VAL A 246 6.13 1.16 6.94
CA VAL A 246 4.86 1.90 7.04
C VAL A 246 3.66 0.97 6.88
N VAL A 247 3.72 0.07 5.88
CA VAL A 247 2.63 -0.88 5.62
C VAL A 247 2.59 -1.98 6.69
N ASP A 248 3.74 -2.47 7.14
CA ASP A 248 3.83 -3.50 8.18
C ASP A 248 3.34 -2.95 9.53
N GLU A 249 3.75 -1.75 9.94
CA GLU A 249 3.25 -1.09 11.16
C GLU A 249 1.74 -0.85 11.09
N TYR A 250 1.24 -0.40 9.94
CA TYR A 250 -0.19 -0.20 9.72
C TYR A 250 -0.97 -1.50 9.89
N ARG A 251 -0.50 -2.59 9.30
CA ARG A 251 -1.09 -3.93 9.45
C ARG A 251 -1.05 -4.36 10.92
N ASP A 252 0.07 -4.19 11.61
CA ASP A 252 0.25 -4.68 12.96
C ASP A 252 -0.68 -3.96 13.96
N ILE A 253 -0.91 -2.65 13.79
CA ILE A 253 -1.91 -1.90 14.56
C ILE A 253 -3.32 -2.43 14.28
N LEU A 254 -3.67 -2.68 13.01
CA LEU A 254 -4.99 -3.22 12.67
C LEU A 254 -5.22 -4.63 13.24
N ILE A 255 -4.19 -5.48 13.26
CA ILE A 255 -4.27 -6.81 13.88
C ILE A 255 -4.53 -6.68 15.38
N ALA A 256 -3.85 -5.75 16.06
CA ALA A 256 -4.10 -5.48 17.48
C ALA A 256 -5.54 -5.00 17.73
N CYS A 257 -6.02 -4.03 16.94
CA CYS A 257 -7.40 -3.52 17.03
C CYS A 257 -8.44 -4.60 16.75
N HIS A 258 -8.17 -5.50 15.79
CA HIS A 258 -9.05 -6.62 15.47
C HIS A 258 -9.13 -7.64 16.64
N HIS A 259 -8.01 -7.89 17.32
CA HIS A 259 -7.99 -8.75 18.52
C HIS A 259 -8.74 -8.11 19.70
N ASP A 260 -8.57 -6.81 19.91
CA ASP A 260 -9.19 -6.09 21.02
C ASP A 260 -10.67 -5.73 20.73
N GLY A 261 -11.11 -5.88 19.48
CA GLY A 261 -12.46 -5.54 19.01
C GLY A 261 -12.77 -4.04 19.02
N THR A 262 -11.82 -3.22 19.45
CA THR A 262 -11.97 -1.77 19.59
C THR A 262 -10.72 -1.03 19.15
N ILE A 263 -10.87 0.25 18.78
CA ILE A 263 -9.73 1.13 18.49
C ILE A 263 -9.76 2.35 19.42
N THR A 264 -8.59 2.67 19.98
CA THR A 264 -8.39 3.87 20.80
C THR A 264 -8.15 5.11 19.93
N ARG A 265 -8.37 6.32 20.48
CA ARG A 265 -8.04 7.57 19.78
C ARG A 265 -6.56 7.67 19.39
N ALA A 266 -5.67 7.14 20.23
CA ALA A 266 -4.23 7.12 19.96
C ALA A 266 -3.88 6.22 18.76
N GLU A 267 -4.48 5.04 18.66
CA GLU A 267 -4.29 4.13 17.53
C GLU A 267 -4.87 4.71 16.24
N ASN A 268 -6.06 5.32 16.29
CA ASN A 268 -6.64 5.96 15.11
C ASN A 268 -5.78 7.15 14.61
N ALA A 269 -5.23 7.95 15.53
CA ALA A 269 -4.28 9.01 15.20
C ALA A 269 -3.01 8.44 14.53
N ARG A 270 -2.48 7.32 15.03
CA ARG A 270 -1.33 6.63 14.41
C ARG A 270 -1.65 6.08 13.03
N LEU A 271 -2.79 5.41 12.85
CA LEU A 271 -3.20 4.90 11.54
C LEU A 271 -3.42 6.04 10.52
N THR A 272 -3.92 7.19 10.97
CA THR A 272 -4.08 8.39 10.12
C THR A 272 -2.74 9.01 9.76
N ARG A 273 -1.80 9.05 10.71
CA ARG A 273 -0.41 9.45 10.46
C ARG A 273 0.25 8.54 9.43
N LEU A 274 0.14 7.22 9.58
CA LEU A 274 0.69 6.24 8.63
C LEU A 274 0.07 6.37 7.23
N LYS A 275 -1.25 6.60 7.12
CA LYS A 275 -1.88 6.89 5.81
C LYS A 275 -1.33 8.16 5.18
N THR A 276 -1.11 9.21 5.96
CA THR A 276 -0.54 10.46 5.44
C THR A 276 0.89 10.27 4.95
N LEU A 277 1.71 9.53 5.70
CA LEU A 277 3.05 9.14 5.30
C LEU A 277 3.03 8.27 4.03
N ALA A 278 2.10 7.32 3.96
CA ALA A 278 1.91 6.46 2.80
C ALA A 278 1.58 7.26 1.52
N THR A 279 0.65 8.22 1.61
CA THR A 279 0.31 9.13 0.51
C THR A 279 1.52 9.95 0.05
N ARG A 280 2.31 10.48 1.01
CA ARG A 280 3.55 11.21 0.70
C ARG A 280 4.58 10.33 0.00
N ASN A 281 4.73 9.09 0.46
CA ASN A 281 5.64 8.10 -0.11
C ASN A 281 5.12 7.45 -1.41
N LYS A 282 3.94 7.87 -1.89
CA LYS A 282 3.27 7.33 -3.08
C LYS A 282 3.00 5.83 -2.97
N ILE A 283 2.74 5.36 -1.75
CA ILE A 283 2.28 4.00 -1.50
C ILE A 283 0.83 3.91 -1.99
N PRO A 284 0.49 2.99 -2.90
CA PRO A 284 -0.87 2.89 -3.42
C PRO A 284 -1.89 2.62 -2.32
N ALA A 285 -2.99 3.39 -2.27
CA ALA A 285 -4.10 3.18 -1.34
C ALA A 285 -4.66 1.74 -1.39
N LYS A 286 -4.55 1.11 -2.56
CA LYS A 286 -4.91 -0.28 -2.81
C LYS A 286 -4.15 -1.30 -1.94
N LEU A 287 -2.98 -0.98 -1.39
CA LEU A 287 -2.30 -1.84 -0.42
C LEU A 287 -3.02 -1.91 0.92
N PHE A 288 -3.70 -0.82 1.31
CA PHE A 288 -4.38 -0.72 2.60
C PHE A 288 -5.81 -1.26 2.52
N ALA A 289 -6.49 -1.15 1.38
CA ALA A 289 -7.88 -1.56 1.24
C ALA A 289 -8.15 -3.02 1.69
N PRO A 290 -7.37 -4.05 1.27
CA PRO A 290 -7.58 -5.42 1.76
C PRO A 290 -7.31 -5.59 3.26
N LEU A 291 -6.43 -4.78 3.85
CA LEU A 291 -6.16 -4.81 5.29
C LEU A 291 -7.35 -4.22 6.05
N ASP A 292 -7.82 -3.07 5.59
CA ASP A 292 -8.99 -2.36 6.13
C ASP A 292 -10.25 -3.23 6.02
N ASP A 293 -10.42 -3.96 4.91
CA ASP A 293 -11.57 -4.84 4.67
C ASP A 293 -11.53 -6.13 5.50
N ASN A 294 -10.35 -6.74 5.67
CA ASN A 294 -10.21 -8.03 6.35
C ASN A 294 -10.01 -7.91 7.88
N LEU A 295 -9.47 -6.80 8.36
CA LEU A 295 -9.16 -6.56 9.79
C LEU A 295 -10.10 -5.51 10.38
N LYS A 296 -11.41 -5.72 10.21
CA LYS A 296 -12.44 -4.84 10.78
C LYS A 296 -12.43 -4.92 12.30
N TYR A 297 -12.62 -3.79 12.96
CA TYR A 297 -12.88 -3.67 14.40
C TYR A 297 -14.29 -3.12 14.61
N GLU A 298 -14.95 -3.51 15.69
CA GLU A 298 -16.39 -3.25 15.85
C GLU A 298 -16.70 -1.83 16.36
N LYS A 299 -15.84 -1.24 17.22
CA LYS A 299 -16.16 0.02 17.92
C LYS A 299 -14.95 0.90 18.24
N MET A 300 -15.09 2.21 18.10
CA MET A 300 -14.21 3.16 18.81
C MET A 300 -14.60 3.23 20.28
N VAL A 301 -13.61 3.25 21.20
CA VAL A 301 -13.88 3.39 22.64
C VAL A 301 -14.29 4.84 22.95
N ASP A 302 -15.53 4.98 23.42
CA ASP A 302 -16.20 6.12 24.06
C ASP A 302 -16.41 7.43 23.24
N GLN A 303 -17.71 7.70 23.00
CA GLN A 303 -18.40 8.99 22.69
C GLN A 303 -18.93 9.26 21.27
N GLU A 304 -18.63 8.48 20.23
CA GLU A 304 -18.94 8.89 18.84
C GLU A 304 -20.07 8.11 18.13
N GLN A 305 -21.09 7.61 18.84
CA GLN A 305 -22.26 6.98 18.18
C GLN A 305 -23.42 7.95 17.84
N ASP A 306 -23.33 9.21 18.26
CA ASP A 306 -24.39 10.20 18.01
C ASP A 306 -24.66 10.38 16.52
N TYR A 307 -23.62 10.43 15.68
CA TYR A 307 -23.80 10.66 14.23
C TYR A 307 -24.43 9.45 13.51
N ILE A 308 -24.24 8.23 14.00
CA ILE A 308 -24.89 7.03 13.45
C ILE A 308 -26.36 6.99 13.83
N ALA A 309 -26.69 7.37 15.07
CA ALA A 309 -28.06 7.50 15.51
C ALA A 309 -28.79 8.57 14.68
N ASP A 310 -28.18 9.74 14.51
CA ASP A 310 -28.69 10.83 13.67
C ASP A 310 -28.89 10.38 12.21
N THR A 311 -27.92 9.63 11.66
CA THR A 311 -28.01 9.10 10.28
C THR A 311 -29.17 8.13 10.13
N ARG A 312 -29.36 7.21 11.09
CA ARG A 312 -30.50 6.29 11.08
C ARG A 312 -31.83 7.03 11.23
N GLU A 313 -31.89 8.04 12.08
CA GLU A 313 -33.08 8.86 12.25
C GLU A 313 -33.46 9.56 10.94
N ILE A 314 -32.51 10.24 10.30
CA ILE A 314 -32.74 10.97 9.04
C ILE A 314 -33.09 10.01 7.88
N LEU A 315 -32.42 8.86 7.76
CA LEU A 315 -32.68 7.92 6.67
C LEU A 315 -33.95 7.08 6.91
N SER A 316 -34.32 6.78 8.16
CA SER A 316 -35.57 6.09 8.48
C SER A 316 -36.80 6.99 8.36
N SER A 317 -36.66 8.29 8.62
CA SER A 317 -37.73 9.26 8.36
C SER A 317 -38.04 9.36 6.87
N LEU A 318 -37.02 9.27 5.99
CA LEU A 318 -37.19 9.20 4.54
C LEU A 318 -38.02 7.99 4.08
N LEU A 319 -37.95 6.86 4.80
CA LEU A 319 -38.65 5.61 4.46
C LEU A 319 -40.09 5.52 5.02
N SER A 320 -40.51 6.48 5.86
CA SER A 320 -41.77 6.40 6.60
C SER A 320 -42.98 6.81 5.75
N ARG A 321 -43.92 5.88 5.54
CA ARG A 321 -45.08 5.99 4.63
C ARG A 321 -46.25 6.89 5.09
N ASN A 322 -46.15 7.57 6.24
CA ASN A 322 -47.27 8.27 6.85
C ASN A 322 -46.96 9.74 7.12
N GLN A 323 -47.40 10.59 6.19
CA GLN A 323 -48.26 11.76 6.41
C GLN A 323 -47.96 12.88 5.43
N SER A 324 -49.02 13.29 4.75
CA SER A 324 -49.21 14.58 4.10
C SER A 324 -48.55 15.74 4.87
N LEU A 325 -47.72 16.51 4.14
CA LEU A 325 -47.08 17.81 4.47
C LEU A 325 -45.66 17.73 5.09
N ASP A 326 -44.66 18.15 4.29
CA ASP A 326 -43.41 18.81 4.71
C ASP A 326 -42.40 18.12 5.64
N GLN A 327 -42.07 16.84 5.42
CA GLN A 327 -40.78 16.29 5.85
C GLN A 327 -40.04 15.62 4.68
N ALA A 328 -39.76 16.41 3.64
CA ALA A 328 -38.62 16.11 2.77
C ALA A 328 -37.34 16.29 3.61
N ILE A 329 -36.30 15.47 3.35
CA ILE A 329 -34.95 15.75 3.85
C ILE A 329 -34.66 17.21 3.55
N ASN A 330 -34.61 18.01 4.61
CA ASN A 330 -34.42 19.43 4.48
C ASN A 330 -32.92 19.70 4.32
N ARG A 331 -32.58 20.95 4.08
CA ARG A 331 -31.18 21.37 3.97
C ARG A 331 -30.36 20.99 5.22
N ASP A 332 -30.94 21.10 6.41
CA ASP A 332 -30.25 20.80 7.67
C ASP A 332 -29.99 19.29 7.83
N ASP A 333 -30.91 18.44 7.38
CA ASP A 333 -30.74 16.99 7.35
C ASP A 333 -29.58 16.60 6.43
N MET A 334 -29.48 17.20 5.23
CA MET A 334 -28.37 16.97 4.30
C MET A 334 -27.03 17.44 4.90
N LEU A 335 -27.01 18.57 5.62
CA LEU A 335 -25.82 19.04 6.33
C LEU A 335 -25.38 18.04 7.39
N ARG A 336 -26.31 17.58 8.24
CA ARG A 336 -26.02 16.55 9.25
C ARG A 336 -25.48 15.27 8.63
N LEU A 337 -26.07 14.81 7.54
CA LEU A 337 -25.61 13.65 6.79
C LEU A 337 -24.19 13.84 6.23
N LEU A 338 -23.84 15.02 5.70
CA LEU A 338 -22.48 15.30 5.22
C LEU A 338 -21.44 15.32 6.34
N PHE A 339 -21.77 15.93 7.49
CA PHE A 339 -20.89 15.91 8.66
C PHE A 339 -20.77 14.50 9.26
N ALA A 340 -21.85 13.73 9.26
CA ALA A 340 -21.83 12.33 9.67
C ALA A 340 -20.97 11.48 8.72
N LYS A 341 -21.10 11.66 7.40
CA LYS A 341 -20.27 10.99 6.40
C LYS A 341 -18.79 11.34 6.57
N ARG A 342 -18.47 12.60 6.81
CA ARG A 342 -17.10 13.04 7.12
C ARG A 342 -16.54 12.36 8.36
N ARG A 343 -17.31 12.30 9.45
CA ARG A 343 -16.92 11.59 10.68
C ARG A 343 -16.72 10.10 10.41
N ALA A 344 -17.63 9.47 9.69
CA ALA A 344 -17.51 8.06 9.30
C ALA A 344 -16.24 7.79 8.48
N MET A 345 -15.89 8.65 7.50
CA MET A 345 -14.63 8.52 6.75
C MET A 345 -13.40 8.70 7.63
N HIS A 346 -13.42 9.63 8.59
CA HIS A 346 -12.31 9.85 9.51
C HIS A 346 -12.12 8.67 10.48
N ASN A 347 -13.23 8.09 10.95
CA ASN A 347 -13.26 7.01 11.93
C ASN A 347 -13.16 5.62 11.30
N ARG A 348 -13.24 5.54 9.96
CA ARG A 348 -13.30 4.30 9.18
C ARG A 348 -14.49 3.44 9.58
N ASP A 349 -15.60 4.11 9.83
CA ASP A 349 -16.85 3.46 10.21
C ASP A 349 -17.65 3.06 8.97
N TYR A 350 -17.60 1.77 8.66
CA TYR A 350 -18.36 1.17 7.55
C TYR A 350 -19.86 1.08 7.83
N LEU A 351 -20.30 1.27 9.07
CA LEU A 351 -21.71 1.18 9.43
C LEU A 351 -22.53 2.26 8.74
N PHE A 352 -21.94 3.46 8.54
CA PHE A 352 -22.59 4.54 7.80
C PHE A 352 -22.93 4.11 6.36
N ASP A 353 -21.94 3.56 5.65
CA ASP A 353 -22.11 3.14 4.25
C ASP A 353 -23.03 1.93 4.13
N GLN A 354 -23.01 1.03 5.12
CA GLN A 354 -23.95 -0.07 5.20
C GLN A 354 -25.40 0.42 5.36
N ILE A 355 -25.65 1.38 6.27
CA ILE A 355 -26.98 1.97 6.46
C ILE A 355 -27.45 2.64 5.17
N LEU A 356 -26.56 3.37 4.49
CA LEU A 356 -26.88 4.02 3.22
C LEU A 356 -27.27 3.01 2.13
N LEU A 357 -26.50 1.92 2.00
CA LEU A 357 -26.75 0.85 1.03
C LEU A 357 -28.07 0.13 1.32
N GLU A 358 -28.33 -0.22 2.58
CA GLU A 358 -29.58 -0.84 3.02
C GLU A 358 -30.78 0.07 2.74
N THR A 359 -30.66 1.37 3.04
CA THR A 359 -31.69 2.37 2.76
C THR A 359 -31.96 2.46 1.26
N SER A 360 -30.92 2.46 0.43
CA SER A 360 -31.04 2.53 -1.04
C SER A 360 -31.81 1.34 -1.59
N LYS A 361 -31.47 0.15 -1.11
CA LYS A 361 -32.14 -1.10 -1.49
C LYS A 361 -33.61 -1.11 -1.08
N VAL A 362 -33.94 -0.57 0.10
CA VAL A 362 -35.34 -0.43 0.54
C VAL A 362 -36.09 0.58 -0.33
N CYS A 363 -35.47 1.70 -0.72
CA CYS A 363 -36.07 2.66 -1.65
C CYS A 363 -36.40 2.01 -3.00
N ASP A 364 -35.46 1.27 -3.58
CA ASP A 364 -35.66 0.52 -4.83
C ASP A 364 -36.84 -0.47 -4.71
N GLU A 365 -36.87 -1.26 -3.63
CA GLU A 365 -37.95 -2.22 -3.38
C GLU A 365 -39.31 -1.53 -3.21
N GLN A 366 -39.36 -0.36 -2.54
CA GLN A 366 -40.59 0.38 -2.34
C GLN A 366 -41.12 0.97 -3.65
N VAL A 367 -40.26 1.54 -4.50
CA VAL A 367 -40.67 2.04 -5.82
C VAL A 367 -41.11 0.88 -6.73
N HIS A 368 -40.41 -0.25 -6.70
CA HIS A 368 -40.84 -1.46 -7.42
C HIS A 368 -42.23 -1.95 -6.97
N ARG A 369 -42.57 -1.75 -5.69
CA ARG A 369 -43.91 -2.03 -5.10
C ARG A 369 -44.93 -0.90 -5.28
N GLY A 370 -44.65 0.10 -6.13
CA GLY A 370 -45.58 1.18 -6.49
C GLY A 370 -45.53 2.43 -5.61
N ALA A 371 -44.44 2.68 -4.88
CA ALA A 371 -44.20 3.97 -4.23
C ALA A 371 -43.82 5.07 -5.23
N ASP A 372 -43.84 6.32 -4.79
CA ASP A 372 -43.51 7.49 -5.61
C ASP A 372 -42.03 7.47 -6.06
N VAL A 373 -41.80 7.73 -7.35
CA VAL A 373 -40.47 7.82 -7.97
C VAL A 373 -39.63 8.94 -7.33
N ALA A 374 -40.29 9.96 -6.76
CA ALA A 374 -39.63 11.02 -6.01
C ALA A 374 -38.75 10.52 -4.84
N LEU A 375 -39.00 9.32 -4.31
CA LEU A 375 -38.16 8.71 -3.27
C LEU A 375 -36.75 8.38 -3.79
N LEU A 376 -36.65 7.84 -5.01
CA LEU A 376 -35.36 7.52 -5.63
C LEU A 376 -34.61 8.78 -6.05
N GLU A 377 -35.31 9.79 -6.55
CA GLU A 377 -34.69 11.08 -6.88
C GLU A 377 -34.04 11.74 -5.65
N ARG A 378 -34.72 11.67 -4.49
CA ARG A 378 -34.16 12.15 -3.21
C ARG A 378 -32.93 11.36 -2.79
N MET A 379 -32.99 10.03 -2.87
CA MET A 379 -31.84 9.19 -2.53
C MET A 379 -30.65 9.45 -3.45
N ASN A 380 -30.89 9.59 -4.76
CA ASN A 380 -29.87 9.95 -5.73
C ASN A 380 -29.26 11.32 -5.42
N THR A 381 -30.07 12.29 -5.00
CA THR A 381 -29.55 13.62 -4.60
C THR A 381 -28.59 13.50 -3.40
N ILE A 382 -28.92 12.70 -2.39
CA ILE A 382 -28.03 12.45 -1.24
C ILE A 382 -26.72 11.82 -1.71
N ILE A 383 -26.80 10.78 -2.54
CA ILE A 383 -25.64 10.08 -3.10
C ILE A 383 -24.78 11.06 -3.92
N GLU A 384 -25.37 11.90 -4.77
CA GLU A 384 -24.65 12.92 -5.54
C GLU A 384 -23.86 13.89 -4.65
N TYR A 385 -24.44 14.33 -3.51
CA TYR A 385 -23.73 15.18 -2.55
C TYR A 385 -22.59 14.44 -1.85
N PHE A 386 -22.75 13.16 -1.53
CA PHE A 386 -21.65 12.33 -1.00
C PHE A 386 -20.55 12.14 -2.04
N ASP A 387 -20.88 11.85 -3.30
CA ASP A 387 -19.91 11.75 -4.39
C ASP A 387 -19.13 13.07 -4.55
N HIS A 388 -19.81 14.21 -4.46
CA HIS A 388 -19.16 15.52 -4.49
C HIS A 388 -18.18 15.71 -3.33
N TYR A 389 -18.54 15.29 -2.13
CA TYR A 389 -17.68 15.35 -0.95
C TYR A 389 -16.49 14.39 -1.06
N GLU A 390 -16.72 13.10 -1.31
CA GLU A 390 -15.69 12.05 -1.36
C GLU A 390 -14.63 12.30 -2.43
N ASN A 391 -15.06 12.67 -3.64
CA ASN A 391 -14.15 12.98 -4.74
C ASN A 391 -13.31 14.22 -4.40
N SER A 392 -13.93 15.26 -3.84
CA SER A 392 -13.21 16.48 -3.45
C SER A 392 -12.23 16.21 -2.30
N ALA A 393 -12.63 15.42 -1.30
CA ALA A 393 -11.78 15.01 -0.18
C ALA A 393 -10.55 14.26 -0.67
N THR A 394 -10.74 13.32 -1.61
CA THR A 394 -9.64 12.54 -2.18
C THR A 394 -8.66 13.42 -2.95
N GLU A 395 -9.14 14.25 -3.87
CA GLU A 395 -8.28 15.12 -4.70
C GLU A 395 -7.57 16.20 -3.88
N ILE A 396 -8.26 16.79 -2.90
CA ILE A 396 -7.68 17.80 -2.02
C ILE A 396 -6.63 17.18 -1.09
N ASN A 397 -6.88 15.99 -0.54
CA ASN A 397 -5.89 15.28 0.28
C ASN A 397 -4.65 14.89 -0.54
N ASN A 398 -4.84 14.42 -1.77
CA ASN A 398 -3.71 14.17 -2.68
C ASN A 398 -2.92 15.46 -2.90
N LEU A 399 -3.59 16.56 -3.23
CA LEU A 399 -2.94 17.86 -3.45
C LEU A 399 -2.17 18.36 -2.22
N ALA A 400 -2.70 18.12 -1.02
CA ALA A 400 -2.10 18.54 0.25
C ALA A 400 -0.85 17.74 0.63
N PHE A 401 -0.85 16.41 0.45
CA PHE A 401 0.16 15.53 1.03
C PHE A 401 1.06 14.81 0.02
N MET A 402 0.61 14.63 -1.23
CA MET A 402 1.39 13.89 -2.23
C MET A 402 2.29 14.84 -3.03
N VAL A 403 3.60 14.56 -3.01
CA VAL A 403 4.61 15.35 -3.74
C VAL A 403 4.57 14.99 -5.22
N GLY A 404 4.47 15.99 -6.10
CA GLY A 404 4.41 15.77 -7.55
C GLY A 404 3.12 15.08 -8.03
N VAL A 405 1.98 15.40 -7.40
CA VAL A 405 0.64 15.07 -7.95
C VAL A 405 0.49 15.68 -9.34
N ARG A 406 -0.12 14.92 -10.24
CA ARG A 406 -0.48 15.43 -11.56
C ARG A 406 -1.67 16.38 -11.44
N ILE A 407 -1.43 17.66 -11.67
CA ILE A 407 -2.47 18.70 -11.64
C ILE A 407 -2.94 18.96 -13.07
N ASP A 408 -4.11 18.44 -13.40
CA ASP A 408 -4.76 18.59 -14.69
C ASP A 408 -6.08 19.37 -14.63
N GLU A 409 -6.64 19.64 -15.80
CA GLU A 409 -7.88 20.41 -15.95
C GLU A 409 -9.09 19.66 -15.39
N HIS A 410 -9.11 18.33 -15.54
CA HIS A 410 -10.21 17.49 -15.08
C HIS A 410 -10.37 17.55 -13.55
N MET A 411 -9.25 17.44 -12.82
CA MET A 411 -9.21 17.56 -11.36
C MET A 411 -9.79 18.90 -10.89
N ILE A 412 -9.35 20.02 -11.48
CA ILE A 412 -9.82 21.36 -11.10
C ILE A 412 -11.28 21.57 -11.45
N TYR A 413 -11.72 21.09 -12.61
CA TYR A 413 -13.12 21.15 -13.03
C TYR A 413 -14.03 20.39 -12.05
N ALA A 414 -13.65 19.17 -11.66
CA ALA A 414 -14.39 18.37 -10.70
C ALA A 414 -14.50 19.08 -9.34
N ILE A 415 -13.40 19.61 -8.81
CA ILE A 415 -13.39 20.39 -7.55
C ILE A 415 -14.26 21.64 -7.67
N GLN A 416 -14.19 22.39 -8.77
CA GLN A 416 -15.02 23.57 -8.99
C GLN A 416 -16.52 23.24 -9.06
N ARG A 417 -16.88 22.11 -9.67
CA ARG A 417 -18.26 21.62 -9.71
C ARG A 417 -18.76 21.29 -8.31
N SER A 418 -17.99 20.52 -7.55
CA SER A 418 -18.33 20.15 -6.16
C SER A 418 -18.40 21.38 -5.24
N PHE A 419 -17.48 22.34 -5.41
CA PHE A 419 -17.51 23.63 -4.70
C PHE A 419 -18.84 24.37 -4.92
N LYS A 420 -19.26 24.51 -6.18
CA LYS A 420 -20.55 25.16 -6.50
C LYS A 420 -21.75 24.38 -5.95
N ALA A 421 -21.71 23.05 -5.98
CA ALA A 421 -22.80 22.22 -5.47
C ALA A 421 -22.97 22.36 -3.94
N LEU A 422 -21.86 22.28 -3.19
CA LEU A 422 -21.88 22.36 -1.73
C LEU A 422 -22.14 23.80 -1.22
N GLU A 423 -21.60 24.83 -1.88
CA GLU A 423 -21.88 26.23 -1.53
C GLU A 423 -23.33 26.66 -1.81
N ARG A 424 -24.03 25.97 -2.73
CA ARG A 424 -25.48 26.15 -2.91
C ARG A 424 -26.27 25.58 -1.74
N LEU A 425 -25.78 24.49 -1.14
CA LEU A 425 -26.41 23.89 0.03
C LEU A 425 -26.23 24.81 1.22
N GLU A 426 -25.01 25.19 1.59
CA GLU A 426 -24.76 26.21 2.62
C GLU A 426 -23.51 27.02 2.31
N LYS A 427 -23.58 28.34 2.56
CA LYS A 427 -22.44 29.23 2.39
C LYS A 427 -21.31 28.79 3.32
N ASN A 428 -20.10 28.68 2.79
CA ASN A 428 -18.90 28.24 3.51
C ASN A 428 -18.89 26.75 3.89
N LEU A 429 -19.84 25.94 3.42
CA LEU A 429 -19.88 24.51 3.73
C LEU A 429 -18.66 23.76 3.19
N PHE A 430 -18.19 24.15 1.99
CA PHE A 430 -17.04 23.49 1.37
C PHE A 430 -15.78 23.65 2.22
N ASN A 431 -15.57 24.85 2.78
CA ASN A 431 -14.45 25.12 3.68
C ASN A 431 -14.55 24.30 4.96
N GLN A 432 -15.74 24.30 5.57
CA GLN A 432 -16.00 23.57 6.80
C GLN A 432 -15.71 22.08 6.64
N LEU A 433 -16.16 21.46 5.54
CA LEU A 433 -16.01 20.03 5.30
C LEU A 433 -14.59 19.61 4.90
N LEU A 434 -13.86 20.44 4.17
CA LEU A 434 -12.64 20.01 3.46
C LEU A 434 -11.37 20.79 3.80
N PHE A 435 -11.45 22.06 4.19
CA PHE A 435 -10.26 22.89 4.42
C PHE A 435 -9.96 23.17 5.89
N ASP A 436 -10.97 23.34 6.74
CA ASP A 436 -10.75 23.81 8.11
C ASP A 436 -9.86 22.85 8.92
N ASP A 437 -10.20 21.57 9.00
CA ASP A 437 -9.35 20.57 9.69
C ASP A 437 -8.03 20.35 8.97
N LEU A 438 -8.06 20.37 7.65
CA LEU A 438 -6.90 20.12 6.81
C LEU A 438 -5.83 21.20 7.02
N LEU A 439 -6.24 22.47 7.12
CA LEU A 439 -5.36 23.61 7.40
C LEU A 439 -4.94 23.69 8.88
N VAL A 440 -5.59 22.97 9.79
CA VAL A 440 -5.13 22.83 11.18
C VAL A 440 -4.18 21.63 11.34
N ASN A 441 -4.19 20.70 10.40
CA ASN A 441 -3.37 19.49 10.44
C ASN A 441 -1.86 19.83 10.53
N ARG A 442 -1.24 19.41 11.65
CA ARG A 442 0.18 19.63 11.97
C ARG A 442 1.15 18.90 11.05
N PHE A 443 0.66 17.93 10.30
CA PHE A 443 1.45 17.11 9.40
C PHE A 443 1.47 17.60 7.95
N MET A 444 0.72 18.66 7.64
CA MET A 444 0.75 19.25 6.31
C MET A 444 2.02 20.07 6.10
N GLY A 445 2.80 19.71 5.09
CA GLY A 445 3.99 20.45 4.69
C GLY A 445 3.68 21.86 4.14
N VAL A 446 4.71 22.71 4.09
CA VAL A 446 4.58 24.13 3.67
C VAL A 446 4.03 24.26 2.25
N TYR A 447 4.52 23.45 1.30
CA TYR A 447 4.04 23.46 -0.09
C TYR A 447 2.62 22.91 -0.23
N GLY A 448 2.27 21.88 0.54
CA GLY A 448 0.89 21.41 0.68
C GLY A 448 -0.05 22.53 1.11
N ARG A 449 0.30 23.26 2.18
CA ARG A 449 -0.45 24.41 2.66
C ARG A 449 -0.57 25.51 1.60
N ARG A 450 0.53 25.84 0.91
CA ARG A 450 0.52 26.83 -0.20
C ARG A 450 -0.44 26.41 -1.32
N LYS A 451 -0.48 25.13 -1.69
CA LYS A 451 -1.41 24.61 -2.71
C LYS A 451 -2.86 24.73 -2.24
N ILE A 452 -3.16 24.32 -1.02
CA ILE A 452 -4.53 24.39 -0.47
C ILE A 452 -5.01 25.83 -0.36
N VAL A 453 -4.18 26.75 0.15
CA VAL A 453 -4.52 28.18 0.21
C VAL A 453 -4.72 28.77 -1.18
N ALA A 454 -3.87 28.41 -2.16
CA ALA A 454 -4.02 28.85 -3.54
C ALA A 454 -5.31 28.33 -4.19
N LEU A 455 -5.68 27.08 -3.91
CA LEU A 455 -6.94 26.47 -4.36
C LEU A 455 -8.14 27.16 -3.70
N GLN A 456 -8.14 27.29 -2.38
CA GLN A 456 -9.22 27.93 -1.62
C GLN A 456 -9.46 29.36 -2.11
N HIS A 457 -8.41 30.17 -2.23
CA HIS A 457 -8.51 31.52 -2.78
C HIS A 457 -9.01 31.49 -4.23
N GLY A 458 -8.55 30.54 -5.05
CA GLY A 458 -8.97 30.40 -6.44
C GLY A 458 -10.47 30.13 -6.58
N LEU A 459 -11.01 29.24 -5.75
CA LEU A 459 -12.43 28.88 -5.71
C LEU A 459 -13.30 30.06 -5.24
N HIS A 460 -12.91 30.74 -4.16
CA HIS A 460 -13.67 31.86 -3.60
C HIS A 460 -13.67 33.10 -4.49
N ALA A 461 -12.55 33.38 -5.15
CA ALA A 461 -12.43 34.50 -6.08
C ALA A 461 -13.11 34.24 -7.43
N GLY A 462 -13.67 33.04 -7.64
CA GLY A 462 -14.31 32.66 -8.91
C GLY A 462 -13.32 32.67 -10.09
N HIS A 463 -12.05 32.36 -9.85
CA HIS A 463 -11.04 32.36 -10.90
C HIS A 463 -11.30 31.29 -11.96
N ASP A 464 -10.97 31.60 -13.20
CA ASP A 464 -10.97 30.63 -14.29
C ASP A 464 -10.03 29.45 -14.00
N MET A 465 -10.41 28.27 -14.50
CA MET A 465 -9.67 27.01 -14.33
C MET A 465 -8.19 27.17 -14.69
N ALA A 466 -7.87 27.84 -15.81
CA ALA A 466 -6.51 28.08 -16.26
C ALA A 466 -5.66 28.85 -15.23
N LYS A 467 -6.25 29.82 -14.53
CA LYS A 467 -5.55 30.64 -13.53
C LYS A 467 -5.27 29.85 -12.24
N ILE A 468 -6.22 29.02 -11.80
CA ILE A 468 -6.02 28.14 -10.64
C ILE A 468 -4.94 27.10 -10.96
N LEU A 469 -5.05 26.45 -12.11
CA LEU A 469 -4.11 25.44 -12.57
C LEU A 469 -2.69 26.01 -12.73
N MET A 470 -2.54 27.20 -13.32
CA MET A 470 -1.24 27.88 -13.42
C MET A 470 -0.61 28.12 -12.03
N ARG A 471 -1.39 28.63 -11.07
CA ARG A 471 -0.89 28.86 -9.70
C ARG A 471 -0.48 27.57 -9.00
N LEU A 472 -1.29 26.52 -9.09
CA LEU A 472 -0.99 25.23 -8.46
C LEU A 472 0.22 24.54 -9.08
N ARG A 473 0.38 24.63 -10.41
CA ARG A 473 1.56 24.14 -11.12
C ARG A 473 2.82 24.92 -10.74
N HIS A 474 2.73 26.23 -10.57
CA HIS A 474 3.84 27.03 -10.06
C HIS A 474 4.29 26.56 -8.67
N VAL A 475 3.34 26.40 -7.73
CA VAL A 475 3.68 25.91 -6.38
C VAL A 475 4.27 24.49 -6.43
N SER A 476 3.78 23.62 -7.32
CA SER A 476 4.32 22.26 -7.49
C SER A 476 5.70 22.25 -8.12
N SER A 477 5.99 23.19 -9.02
CA SER A 477 7.33 23.40 -9.59
C SER A 477 8.30 23.88 -8.51
N ASP A 478 7.89 24.85 -7.68
CA ASP A 478 8.69 25.33 -6.55
C ASP A 478 9.02 24.17 -5.58
N GLU A 479 8.03 23.33 -5.25
CA GLU A 479 8.18 22.15 -4.39
C GLU A 479 9.18 21.14 -4.97
N ALA A 480 9.12 20.87 -6.27
CA ALA A 480 10.05 19.98 -6.94
C ALA A 480 11.49 20.52 -6.91
N THR A 481 11.66 21.81 -7.22
CA THR A 481 12.95 22.51 -7.15
C THR A 481 13.51 22.49 -5.72
N TYR A 482 12.66 22.75 -4.72
CA TYR A 482 13.04 22.68 -3.30
C TYR A 482 13.55 21.29 -2.91
N GLY A 483 12.82 20.23 -3.27
CA GLY A 483 13.22 18.85 -2.95
C GLY A 483 14.56 18.45 -3.59
N GLN A 484 14.81 18.88 -4.83
CA GLN A 484 16.10 18.66 -5.50
C GLN A 484 17.25 19.40 -4.81
N LEU A 485 17.06 20.70 -4.54
CA LEU A 485 18.07 21.50 -3.87
C LEU A 485 18.37 20.98 -2.46
N LEU A 486 17.35 20.62 -1.68
CA LEU A 486 17.50 20.04 -0.35
C LEU A 486 18.36 18.78 -0.39
N THR A 487 18.07 17.87 -1.32
CA THR A 487 18.83 16.61 -1.50
C THR A 487 20.31 16.89 -1.76
N ILE A 488 20.61 17.77 -2.71
CA ILE A 488 22.00 18.12 -3.07
C ILE A 488 22.70 18.80 -1.90
N VAL A 489 22.04 19.75 -1.23
CA VAL A 489 22.60 20.46 -0.07
C VAL A 489 22.94 19.48 1.05
N GLN A 490 22.05 18.53 1.36
CA GLN A 490 22.28 17.50 2.37
C GLN A 490 23.43 16.56 2.01
N GLU A 491 23.55 16.13 0.75
CA GLU A 491 24.68 15.34 0.28
C GLU A 491 26.02 16.10 0.43
N LEU A 492 26.03 17.38 0.06
CA LEU A 492 27.22 18.22 0.18
C LEU A 492 27.60 18.44 1.64
N LEU A 493 26.61 18.58 2.53
CA LEU A 493 26.84 18.69 3.98
C LEU A 493 27.36 17.37 4.57
N LYS A 494 26.82 16.22 4.13
CA LYS A 494 27.34 14.88 4.47
C LYS A 494 28.82 14.72 4.20
N ASN A 495 29.32 15.34 3.14
CA ASN A 495 30.72 15.26 2.76
C ASN A 495 31.64 16.29 3.45
N LYS A 496 31.08 17.34 4.08
CA LYS A 496 31.85 18.48 4.64
C LYS A 496 31.70 18.64 6.17
N TYR A 497 31.14 17.66 6.89
CA TYR A 497 30.83 17.68 8.34
C TYR A 497 32.02 17.92 9.28
N SER A 498 32.57 19.14 9.28
CA SER A 498 33.53 19.57 10.30
C SER A 498 33.57 21.09 10.53
N GLN A 499 32.75 21.89 9.84
CA GLN A 499 32.77 23.35 9.98
C GLN A 499 31.37 23.92 10.20
N THR A 500 31.28 24.91 11.09
CA THR A 500 30.11 25.75 11.33
C THR A 500 29.68 26.44 10.03
N LEU A 501 28.39 26.36 9.70
CA LEU A 501 27.78 27.05 8.56
C LEU A 501 27.81 28.57 8.80
N ASN A 502 28.83 29.25 8.27
CA ASN A 502 28.91 30.71 8.26
C ASN A 502 28.34 31.30 6.95
N TRP A 503 27.98 32.59 6.95
CA TRP A 503 27.41 33.28 5.78
C TRP A 503 28.28 33.20 4.51
N GLU A 504 29.60 33.28 4.64
CA GLU A 504 30.55 33.13 3.51
C GLU A 504 30.51 31.73 2.88
N CYS A 505 30.15 30.70 3.66
CA CYS A 505 29.95 29.36 3.15
C CYS A 505 28.75 29.28 2.19
N ARG A 506 27.72 30.14 2.33
CA ARG A 506 26.50 30.09 1.49
C ARG A 506 26.78 30.39 0.02
N VAL A 507 27.68 31.33 -0.28
CA VAL A 507 28.07 31.67 -1.66
C VAL A 507 28.90 30.55 -2.30
N MET A 508 29.76 29.90 -1.52
CA MET A 508 30.52 28.73 -1.98
C MET A 508 29.62 27.51 -2.17
N PHE A 509 28.69 27.26 -1.25
CA PHE A 509 27.68 26.21 -1.35
C PHE A 509 26.80 26.40 -2.58
N ARG A 510 26.40 27.64 -2.89
CA ARG A 510 25.64 27.94 -4.10
C ARG A 510 26.39 27.47 -5.36
N ARG A 511 27.68 27.81 -5.47
CA ARG A 511 28.51 27.39 -6.62
C ARG A 511 28.65 25.87 -6.71
N ASP A 512 28.83 25.19 -5.58
CA ASP A 512 28.93 23.73 -5.54
C ASP A 512 27.61 23.06 -5.94
N VAL A 513 26.47 23.60 -5.49
CA VAL A 513 25.14 23.15 -5.87
C VAL A 513 24.89 23.37 -7.36
N GLU A 514 25.22 24.55 -7.91
CA GLU A 514 25.13 24.85 -9.34
C GLU A 514 25.98 23.87 -10.17
N ALA A 515 27.23 23.60 -9.76
CA ALA A 515 28.09 22.63 -10.42
C ALA A 515 27.52 21.20 -10.38
N ARG A 516 26.91 20.81 -9.26
CA ARG A 516 26.29 19.49 -9.10
C ARG A 516 25.03 19.33 -9.96
N LEU A 517 24.21 20.38 -10.05
CA LEU A 517 23.05 20.43 -10.94
C LEU A 517 23.45 20.29 -12.41
N GLN A 518 24.50 21.00 -12.83
CA GLN A 518 25.04 20.89 -14.20
C GLN A 518 25.52 19.47 -14.51
N LEU A 519 26.19 18.80 -13.56
CA LEU A 519 26.60 17.40 -13.72
C LEU A 519 25.41 16.43 -13.85
N GLN A 520 24.26 16.76 -13.26
CA GLN A 520 23.01 16.00 -13.40
C GLN A 520 22.21 16.38 -14.65
N GLY A 521 22.73 17.29 -15.51
CA GLY A 521 22.04 17.77 -16.71
C GLY A 521 20.89 18.72 -16.43
N ILE A 522 20.80 19.26 -15.21
CA ILE A 522 19.76 20.21 -14.79
C ILE A 522 20.37 21.61 -14.81
N SER A 523 19.80 22.51 -15.63
CA SER A 523 20.23 23.91 -15.69
C SER A 523 19.06 24.82 -15.39
N TYR A 524 19.16 25.58 -14.31
CA TYR A 524 18.24 26.68 -14.01
C TYR A 524 18.87 27.98 -14.49
N ASP A 525 18.22 28.68 -15.41
CA ASP A 525 18.63 30.01 -15.87
C ASP A 525 17.43 30.97 -15.81
N PRO A 526 17.37 31.90 -14.82
CA PRO A 526 18.31 32.11 -13.71
C PRO A 526 18.19 31.07 -12.58
N PHE A 527 19.23 30.94 -11.75
CA PHE A 527 19.22 30.07 -10.56
C PHE A 527 18.14 30.52 -9.55
N PRO A 528 17.39 29.58 -8.92
CA PRO A 528 16.30 29.90 -8.00
C PRO A 528 16.82 30.30 -6.60
N ASP A 529 17.45 31.48 -6.50
CA ASP A 529 18.11 31.99 -5.28
C ASP A 529 17.18 32.03 -4.05
N GLN A 530 15.89 32.35 -4.23
CA GLN A 530 14.93 32.41 -3.14
C GLN A 530 14.67 31.03 -2.52
N ILE A 531 14.44 30.00 -3.35
CA ILE A 531 14.21 28.63 -2.89
C ILE A 531 15.48 28.08 -2.25
N PHE A 532 16.66 28.38 -2.82
CA PHE A 532 17.93 27.98 -2.22
C PHE A 532 18.14 28.58 -0.83
N CYS A 533 17.84 29.88 -0.64
CA CYS A 533 17.89 30.50 0.68
C CYS A 533 16.94 29.83 1.69
N GLU A 534 15.72 29.49 1.26
CA GLU A 534 14.75 28.76 2.10
C GLU A 534 15.27 27.39 2.51
N VAL A 535 15.84 26.62 1.58
CA VAL A 535 16.48 25.32 1.86
C VAL A 535 17.59 25.47 2.91
N MET A 536 18.49 26.43 2.74
CA MET A 536 19.61 26.64 3.68
C MET A 536 19.12 26.98 5.10
N ILE A 537 18.10 27.84 5.22
CA ILE A 537 17.50 28.18 6.52
C ILE A 537 16.89 26.94 7.17
N ASN A 538 16.18 26.11 6.41
CA ASN A 538 15.55 24.91 6.95
C ASN A 538 16.58 23.87 7.38
N VAL A 539 17.67 23.72 6.62
CA VAL A 539 18.79 22.84 6.99
C VAL A 539 19.53 23.35 8.23
N GLU A 540 19.71 24.66 8.40
CA GLU A 540 20.29 25.23 9.62
C GLU A 540 19.40 24.96 10.85
N LYS A 541 18.08 25.11 10.71
CA LYS A 541 17.11 24.76 11.76
C LYS A 541 17.14 23.26 12.08
N GLU A 542 17.23 22.40 11.07
CA GLU A 542 17.36 20.94 11.21
C GLU A 542 18.62 20.57 12.00
N LEU A 543 19.78 21.14 11.64
CA LEU A 543 21.04 20.90 12.32
C LEU A 543 21.00 21.40 13.77
N PHE A 544 20.45 22.59 14.01
CA PHE A 544 20.25 23.11 15.36
C PHE A 544 19.37 22.16 16.19
N TYR A 545 18.25 21.69 15.61
CA TYR A 545 17.35 20.77 16.27
C TYR A 545 18.06 19.47 16.68
N LEU A 546 18.70 18.80 15.73
CA LEU A 546 19.33 17.50 15.95
C LEU A 546 20.58 17.57 16.84
N GLN A 547 21.40 18.61 16.72
CA GLN A 547 22.67 18.70 17.44
C GLN A 547 22.54 19.34 18.82
N GLN A 548 21.57 20.23 19.03
CA GLN A 548 21.46 21.02 20.25
C GLN A 548 20.17 20.79 21.03
N LEU A 549 19.02 20.76 20.34
CA LEU A 549 17.71 20.73 21.00
C LEU A 549 17.28 19.31 21.38
N LEU A 550 17.31 18.38 20.42
CA LEU A 550 16.89 16.98 20.59
C LEU A 550 17.66 16.26 21.71
N PRO A 551 19.01 16.39 21.83
CA PRO A 551 19.74 15.77 22.93
C PRO A 551 19.29 16.30 24.30
N LYS A 552 18.99 17.61 24.41
CA LYS A 552 18.45 18.21 25.64
C LYS A 552 17.04 17.73 25.94
N ILE A 553 16.16 17.67 24.94
CA ILE A 553 14.79 17.16 25.07
C ILE A 553 14.82 15.72 25.61
N ILE A 554 15.70 14.86 25.09
CA ILE A 554 15.84 13.48 25.54
C ILE A 554 16.41 13.41 26.96
N ALA A 555 17.48 14.16 27.24
CA ALA A 555 18.14 14.14 28.55
C ALA A 555 17.24 14.67 29.69
N GLU A 556 16.49 15.74 29.41
CA GLU A 556 15.67 16.45 30.40
C GLU A 556 14.18 16.05 30.37
N LYS A 557 13.78 15.18 29.42
CA LYS A 557 12.38 14.74 29.18
C LYS A 557 11.39 15.89 28.95
N HIS A 558 11.86 16.99 28.36
CA HIS A 558 11.05 18.17 28.05
C HIS A 558 10.38 18.08 26.67
N TYR A 559 9.43 17.16 26.50
CA TYR A 559 8.75 16.92 25.21
C TYR A 559 7.93 18.13 24.72
N ASN A 560 7.49 19.02 25.61
CA ASN A 560 6.80 20.26 25.20
C ASN A 560 7.70 21.20 24.37
N LEU A 561 9.02 21.19 24.61
CA LEU A 561 9.99 22.00 23.86
C LEU A 561 10.12 21.51 22.41
N ARG A 562 9.95 20.20 22.19
CA ARG A 562 9.88 19.60 20.85
C ARG A 562 8.67 20.12 20.09
N ASP A 563 7.47 20.05 20.69
CA ASP A 563 6.26 20.51 20.02
C ASP A 563 6.29 22.02 19.73
N ASP A 564 6.80 22.83 20.67
CA ASP A 564 6.96 24.28 20.46
C ASP A 564 7.93 24.60 19.31
N PHE A 565 9.06 23.88 19.23
CA PHE A 565 9.98 24.03 18.10
C PHE A 565 9.34 23.60 16.77
N LEU A 566 8.65 22.46 16.74
CA LEU A 566 8.01 21.96 15.52
C LEU A 566 6.91 22.92 15.03
N LEU A 567 6.12 23.49 15.93
CA LEU A 567 5.06 24.45 15.58
C LEU A 567 5.62 25.76 15.01
N ASN A 568 6.76 26.24 15.53
CA ASN A 568 7.32 27.54 15.16
C ASN A 568 8.40 27.48 14.07
N SER A 569 9.05 26.34 13.89
CA SER A 569 10.18 26.20 12.97
C SER A 569 9.76 26.24 11.49
N GLY A 570 8.50 25.88 11.19
CA GLY A 570 8.02 25.69 9.82
C GLY A 570 8.66 24.49 9.11
N LEU A 571 9.39 23.65 9.85
CA LEU A 571 9.89 22.38 9.34
C LEU A 571 8.74 21.39 9.22
N ASP A 572 8.85 20.53 8.22
CA ASP A 572 7.89 19.47 8.01
C ASP A 572 7.97 18.46 9.17
N ARG A 573 6.88 18.34 9.94
CA ARG A 573 6.84 17.51 11.15
C ARG A 573 7.16 16.04 10.87
N PHE A 574 6.65 15.49 9.77
CA PHE A 574 6.94 14.11 9.37
C PHE A 574 8.42 13.91 9.12
N TYR A 575 9.03 14.82 8.38
CA TYR A 575 10.45 14.76 8.07
C TYR A 575 11.32 14.84 9.33
N ILE A 576 10.99 15.72 10.28
CA ILE A 576 11.73 15.79 11.56
C ILE A 576 11.51 14.53 12.41
N GLU A 577 10.31 13.96 12.43
CA GLU A 577 10.03 12.71 13.12
C GLU A 577 10.82 11.53 12.55
N GLU A 578 11.02 11.46 11.23
CA GLU A 578 11.91 10.47 10.61
C GLU A 578 13.37 10.67 11.06
N LEU A 579 13.85 11.91 11.09
CA LEU A 579 15.21 12.22 11.56
C LEU A 579 15.41 11.91 13.05
N GLU A 580 14.40 12.15 13.89
CA GLU A 580 14.40 11.76 15.30
C GLU A 580 14.51 10.25 15.45
N HIS A 581 13.75 9.50 14.66
CA HIS A 581 13.81 8.04 14.67
C HIS A 581 15.19 7.55 14.24
N GLU A 582 15.76 8.09 13.17
CA GLU A 582 17.14 7.79 12.77
C GLU A 582 18.16 8.11 13.86
N TYR A 583 17.99 9.24 14.55
CA TYR A 583 18.85 9.64 15.66
C TYR A 583 18.76 8.62 16.80
N LEU A 584 17.55 8.25 17.23
CA LEU A 584 17.35 7.26 18.30
C LEU A 584 17.95 5.89 17.95
N LEU A 585 17.77 5.42 16.71
CA LEU A 585 18.38 4.19 16.21
C LEU A 585 19.92 4.24 16.29
N ARG A 586 20.54 5.33 15.81
CA ARG A 586 22.01 5.48 15.85
C ARG A 586 22.57 5.53 17.27
N HIS A 587 21.78 5.98 18.23
CA HIS A 587 22.17 6.11 19.63
C HIS A 587 21.68 4.95 20.51
N GLY A 588 21.05 3.92 19.95
CA GLY A 588 20.59 2.72 20.69
C GLY A 588 19.43 2.99 21.65
N LEU A 589 18.58 3.99 21.34
CA LEU A 589 17.47 4.47 22.17
C LEU A 589 16.09 4.01 21.65
N GLU A 590 16.02 2.81 21.08
CA GLU A 590 14.85 2.30 20.32
C GLU A 590 13.55 2.20 21.15
N GLY A 591 13.65 2.14 22.48
CA GLY A 591 12.51 2.06 23.40
C GLY A 591 11.92 3.41 23.85
N LEU A 592 12.49 4.55 23.42
CA LEU A 592 11.98 5.88 23.77
C LEU A 592 10.98 6.37 22.72
N THR A 593 9.70 6.32 23.04
CA THR A 593 8.67 6.99 22.24
C THR A 593 8.64 8.48 22.55
N LEU A 594 9.07 9.33 21.60
CA LEU A 594 8.93 10.79 21.67
C LEU A 594 7.47 11.27 21.49
N GLU A 595 6.51 10.34 21.38
CA GLU A 595 5.09 10.59 21.10
C GLU A 595 4.23 10.91 22.33
N GLN A 596 4.79 10.97 23.53
CA GLN A 596 4.00 11.33 24.71
C GLN A 596 3.93 12.85 24.87
N VAL A 597 2.82 13.42 24.38
CA VAL A 597 1.95 14.42 25.02
C VAL A 597 1.31 15.34 23.98
N GLY A 598 0.01 15.17 23.78
CA GLY A 598 -0.87 16.11 23.08
C GLY A 598 -2.35 15.83 23.33
N ILE A 599 -2.69 15.17 24.46
CA ILE A 599 -4.07 14.80 24.81
C ILE A 599 -4.56 15.47 26.11
N ASP A 600 -3.70 16.11 26.91
CA ASP A 600 -4.15 16.89 28.07
C ASP A 600 -4.08 18.39 27.79
N ASN A 601 -5.06 18.87 27.03
CA ASN A 601 -5.84 20.11 27.26
C ASN A 601 -6.84 20.36 26.13
#